data_AF-U1P589-F1
#
_entry.id   AF-U1P589-F1
#
_cell.length_a   1.000
_cell.length_b   1.000
_cell.length_c   1.000
_cell.angle_alpha   90.00
_cell.angle_beta   90.00
_cell.angle_gamma   90.00
#
_symmetry.space_group_name_H-M   'P 1'
#
loop_
_entity.id
_entity.type
_entity.pdbx_description
1 polymer ?
#
loop_
_entity_poly.entity_id
_entity_poly.type
_entity_poly.pdbx_seq_one_letter_code
_entity_poly.pdbx_strand_id
1 'polypeptide(L)'
;MAMKNFLSVSDRLAVMIEDGFSYPLRGDWVGRIIIGGVLAILSILVLPAFLLFGYLVAVARDTIAGADEPPEFANWGELLKDGFVAIIISLIYSIVPVVVIGG
;
A
#
# COMPACT_ATOMS: atom_id res chain seq x y z
N MET A 1 -31.66 -23.16 2.28
CA MET A 1 -31.16 -22.17 1.30
C MET A 1 -30.18 -21.19 1.95
N ALA A 2 -30.51 -20.56 3.08
CA ALA A 2 -29.61 -19.66 3.83
C ALA A 2 -28.21 -20.25 4.15
N MET A 3 -28.14 -21.52 4.57
CA MET A 3 -26.87 -22.18 4.91
C MET A 3 -25.91 -22.36 3.71
N LYS A 4 -26.44 -22.59 2.50
CA LYS A 4 -25.61 -22.71 1.28
C LYS A 4 -25.01 -21.36 0.86
N ASN A 5 -25.76 -20.28 1.03
CA ASN A 5 -25.26 -18.93 0.76
C ASN A 5 -24.17 -18.53 1.76
N PHE A 6 -24.35 -18.86 3.03
CA PHE A 6 -23.36 -18.57 4.07
C PHE A 6 -22.02 -19.27 3.79
N LEU A 7 -22.05 -20.58 3.49
CA LEU A 7 -20.84 -21.34 3.14
C LEU A 7 -20.17 -20.81 1.87
N SER A 8 -20.94 -20.45 0.84
CA SER A 8 -20.38 -19.86 -0.38
C SER A 8 -19.70 -18.51 -0.14
N VAL A 9 -20.19 -17.70 0.81
CA VAL A 9 -19.56 -16.41 1.15
C VAL A 9 -18.28 -16.65 1.93
N SER A 10 -18.27 -17.56 2.91
CA SER A 10 -17.04 -17.87 3.66
C SER A 10 -15.94 -18.42 2.76
N ASP A 11 -16.27 -19.28 1.80
CA ASP A 11 -15.29 -19.85 0.88
C ASP A 11 -14.69 -18.76 -0.03
N ARG A 12 -15.51 -17.82 -0.52
CA ARG A 12 -15.03 -16.67 -1.31
C ARG A 12 -14.15 -15.74 -0.48
N LEU A 13 -14.51 -15.47 0.77
CA LEU A 13 -13.71 -14.64 1.67
C LEU A 13 -12.36 -15.30 1.96
N ALA A 14 -12.33 -16.61 2.19
CA ALA A 14 -11.09 -17.35 2.41
C ALA A 14 -10.15 -17.19 1.21
N VAL A 15 -10.66 -17.39 -0.01
CA VAL A 15 -9.88 -17.21 -1.24
C VAL A 15 -9.41 -15.77 -1.41
N MET A 16 -10.27 -14.76 -1.20
CA MET A 16 -9.89 -13.35 -1.33
C MET A 16 -8.82 -12.92 -0.30
N ILE A 17 -8.91 -13.45 0.93
CA ILE A 17 -7.93 -13.16 1.99
C ILE A 17 -6.59 -13.83 1.68
N GLU A 18 -6.60 -15.10 1.28
CA GLU A 18 -5.40 -15.83 0.86
C GLU A 18 -4.72 -15.11 -0.32
N ASP A 19 -5.51 -14.65 -1.28
CA ASP A 19 -5.04 -13.91 -2.44
C ASP A 19 -4.38 -12.57 -2.04
N GLY A 20 -5.03 -11.80 -1.15
CA GLY A 20 -4.49 -10.56 -0.62
C GLY A 20 -3.21 -10.73 0.20
N PHE A 21 -3.09 -11.81 0.99
CA PHE A 21 -1.88 -12.09 1.77
C PHE A 21 -0.72 -12.61 0.91
N SER A 22 -1.01 -13.33 -0.17
CA SER A 22 0.01 -13.79 -1.12
C SER A 22 0.48 -12.69 -2.07
N TYR A 23 -0.30 -11.60 -2.23
CA TYR A 23 -0.01 -10.52 -3.16
C TYR A 23 1.43 -9.96 -3.06
N PRO A 24 1.98 -9.62 -1.87
CA PRO A 24 3.36 -9.11 -1.77
C PRO A 24 4.44 -10.10 -2.20
N LEU A 25 4.12 -11.40 -2.28
CA LEU A 25 5.04 -12.50 -2.60
C LEU A 25 4.99 -12.90 -4.09
N ARG A 26 4.19 -12.23 -4.92
CA ARG A 26 4.09 -12.51 -6.36
C ARG A 26 5.26 -11.92 -7.13
N GLY A 27 5.71 -12.64 -8.16
CA GLY A 27 6.85 -12.25 -9.00
C GLY A 27 8.18 -12.27 -8.24
N ASP A 28 9.10 -11.38 -8.60
CA ASP A 28 10.36 -11.20 -7.88
C ASP A 28 10.14 -10.38 -6.58
N TRP A 29 9.72 -11.10 -5.54
CA TRP A 29 9.38 -10.50 -4.25
C TRP A 29 10.60 -10.20 -3.38
N VAL A 30 11.72 -10.93 -3.55
CA VAL A 30 12.88 -10.84 -2.66
C VAL A 30 13.49 -9.44 -2.71
N GLY A 31 13.69 -8.90 -3.91
CA GLY A 31 14.21 -7.54 -4.10
C GLY A 31 13.29 -6.49 -3.47
N ARG A 32 11.97 -6.62 -3.65
CA ARG A 32 10.97 -5.70 -3.09
C ARG A 32 10.97 -5.71 -1.56
N ILE A 33 11.03 -6.88 -0.93
CA ILE A 33 11.10 -6.98 0.54
C ILE A 33 12.40 -6.39 1.08
N ILE A 34 13.54 -6.66 0.45
CA ILE A 34 14.84 -6.13 0.89
C ILE A 34 14.84 -4.60 0.77
N ILE A 35 14.47 -4.06 -0.39
CA ILE A 35 14.48 -2.61 -0.63
C ILE A 35 13.46 -1.91 0.27
N GLY A 36 12.22 -2.41 0.31
CA GLY A 36 11.17 -1.87 1.17
C GLY A 36 11.54 -1.93 2.65
N GLY A 37 12.15 -3.02 3.10
CA GLY A 37 12.64 -3.19 4.47
C GLY A 37 13.74 -2.19 4.82
N VAL A 38 14.74 -1.99 3.94
CA VAL A 38 15.79 -0.99 4.14
C VAL A 38 15.21 0.43 4.18
N LEU A 39 14.31 0.78 3.26
CA LEU A 39 13.64 2.08 3.26
C LEU A 39 12.82 2.29 4.53
N ALA A 40 12.12 1.27 5.03
CA ALA A 40 11.36 1.33 6.27
C ALA A 40 12.26 1.61 7.48
N ILE A 41 13.40 0.91 7.60
CA ILE A 41 14.37 1.14 8.68
C ILE A 41 14.95 2.56 8.59
N LEU A 42 15.33 2.99 7.38
CA LEU A 42 15.93 4.30 7.16
C LEU A 42 14.91 5.46 7.15
N SER A 43 13.61 5.18 7.28
CA SER A 43 12.56 6.21 7.27
C SER A 43 12.68 7.23 8.41
N ILE A 44 13.44 6.91 9.47
CA ILE A 44 13.84 7.88 10.49
C ILE A 44 14.60 9.09 9.92
N LEU A 45 15.25 8.94 8.76
CA LEU A 45 15.96 10.01 8.05
C LEU A 45 15.02 10.89 7.21
N VAL A 46 13.70 10.67 7.28
CA VAL A 46 12.63 11.37 6.58
C VAL A 46 12.63 11.16 5.06
N LEU A 47 13.77 11.30 4.38
CA LEU A 47 13.85 11.12 2.92
C LEU A 47 13.39 9.71 2.47
N PRO A 48 13.81 8.60 3.11
CA PRO A 48 13.36 7.27 2.75
C PRO A 48 11.87 7.03 3.02
N ALA A 49 11.27 7.79 3.95
CA ALA A 49 9.84 7.69 4.22
C ALA A 49 9.03 8.13 3.00
N PHE A 50 9.43 9.21 2.31
CA PHE A 50 8.77 9.62 1.06
C PHE A 50 8.81 8.51 0.01
N LEU A 51 9.94 7.83 -0.17
CA LEU A 51 10.04 6.70 -1.11
C LEU A 51 9.09 5.55 -0.74
N LEU A 52 9.01 5.22 0.55
CA LEU A 52 8.14 4.16 1.02
C LEU A 52 6.66 4.51 0.80
N PHE A 53 6.25 5.74 1.13
CA PHE A 53 4.88 6.21 0.86
C PHE A 53 4.56 6.28 -0.64
N GLY A 54 5.52 6.69 -1.46
CA GLY A 54 5.37 6.66 -2.92
C GLY A 54 5.17 5.26 -3.46
N TYR A 55 5.89 4.28 -2.93
CA TYR A 55 5.70 2.88 -3.29
C TYR A 55 4.31 2.37 -2.90
N LEU A 56 3.77 2.77 -1.73
CA LEU A 56 2.39 2.44 -1.35
C LEU A 56 1.36 3.05 -2.32
N VAL A 57 1.59 4.27 -2.81
CA VAL A 57 0.76 4.89 -3.85
C VAL A 57 0.86 4.10 -5.15
N ALA A 58 2.05 3.69 -5.57
CA ALA A 58 2.25 2.88 -6.76
C ALA A 58 1.53 1.53 -6.66
N VAL A 59 1.62 0.85 -5.50
CA VAL A 59 0.88 -0.39 -5.24
C VAL A 59 -0.62 -0.16 -5.41
N ALA A 60 -1.17 0.87 -4.75
CA ALA A 60 -2.60 1.16 -4.86
C ALA A 60 -3.02 1.47 -6.30
N ARG A 61 -2.22 2.27 -7.02
CA ARG A 61 -2.47 2.63 -8.41
C ARG A 61 -2.51 1.40 -9.33
N ASP A 62 -1.52 0.52 -9.20
CA ASP A 62 -1.39 -0.64 -10.08
C ASP A 62 -2.45 -1.70 -9.75
N THR A 63 -2.75 -1.92 -8.46
CA THR A 63 -3.86 -2.80 -8.05
C THR A 63 -5.21 -2.27 -8.56
N ILE A 64 -5.46 -0.95 -8.51
CA ILE A 64 -6.67 -0.35 -9.09
C ILE A 64 -6.71 -0.52 -10.61
N ALA A 65 -5.54 -0.47 -11.28
CA ALA A 65 -5.42 -0.72 -12.71
C ALA A 65 -5.57 -2.21 -13.09
N GLY A 66 -5.73 -3.11 -12.11
CA GLY A 66 -5.90 -4.54 -12.32
C GLY A 66 -4.59 -5.32 -12.51
N ALA A 67 -3.46 -4.74 -12.09
CA ALA A 67 -2.19 -5.46 -12.08
C ALA A 67 -2.19 -6.54 -10.98
N ASP A 68 -1.79 -7.75 -11.35
CA ASP A 68 -1.75 -8.90 -10.45
C ASP A 68 -0.43 -9.05 -9.68
N GLU A 69 0.59 -8.26 -10.01
CA GLU A 69 1.87 -8.23 -9.31
C GLU A 69 2.14 -6.85 -8.71
N PRO A 70 2.76 -6.78 -7.52
CA PRO A 70 3.25 -5.51 -6.97
C PRO A 70 4.22 -4.80 -7.94
N PRO A 71 4.28 -3.46 -7.96
CA PRO A 71 5.27 -2.74 -8.75
C PRO A 71 6.69 -3.05 -8.27
N GLU A 72 7.66 -2.89 -9.16
CA GLU A 72 9.07 -2.84 -8.78
C GLU A 72 9.43 -1.49 -8.15
N PHE A 73 10.52 -1.46 -7.38
CA PHE A 73 11.16 -0.20 -6.98
C PHE A 73 11.91 0.41 -8.18
N ALA A 74 11.13 0.93 -9.12
CA ALA A 74 11.59 1.64 -10.29
C ALA A 74 11.17 3.12 -10.21
N ASN A 75 11.65 3.93 -11.15
CA ASN A 75 11.24 5.34 -11.29
C ASN A 75 11.27 6.13 -9.97
N TRP A 76 12.39 6.05 -9.24
CA TRP A 76 12.58 6.63 -7.90
C TRP A 76 12.14 8.10 -7.75
N GLY A 77 12.29 8.91 -8.81
CA GLY A 77 11.82 10.30 -8.81
C GLY A 77 10.30 10.43 -8.74
N GLU A 78 9.57 9.52 -9.40
CA GLU A 78 8.11 9.43 -9.32
C GLU A 78 7.68 8.97 -7.92
N LEU A 79 8.34 7.95 -7.36
CA LEU A 79 8.08 7.50 -5.99
C LEU A 79 8.29 8.63 -4.97
N LEU A 80 9.36 9.42 -5.09
CA LEU A 80 9.58 10.58 -4.23
C LEU A 80 8.45 11.60 -4.35
N LYS A 81 8.04 11.92 -5.58
CA LYS A 81 6.97 12.89 -5.85
C LYS A 81 5.63 12.41 -5.28
N ASP A 82 5.24 11.18 -5.58
CA ASP A 82 3.98 10.59 -5.14
C ASP A 82 3.94 10.45 -3.63
N GLY A 83 5.04 10.06 -3.00
CA GLY A 83 5.16 9.98 -1.55
C GLY A 83 5.09 11.33 -0.86
N PHE A 84 5.72 12.36 -1.44
CA PHE A 84 5.61 13.73 -0.93
C PHE A 84 4.16 14.23 -0.96
N VAL A 85 3.46 14.02 -2.07
CA VAL A 85 2.04 14.36 -2.19
C VAL A 85 1.18 13.55 -1.21
N ALA A 86 1.43 12.24 -1.09
CA ALA A 86 0.69 11.36 -0.18
C ALA A 86 0.81 11.79 1.29
N ILE A 87 2.01 12.19 1.72
CA ILE A 87 2.24 12.69 3.07
C ILE A 87 1.51 14.03 3.27
N ILE A 88 1.57 14.96 2.31
CA ILE A 88 0.82 16.23 2.39
C ILE A 88 -0.68 15.97 2.53
N ILE A 89 -1.26 15.10 1.69
CA ILE A 89 -2.68 14.75 1.76
C ILE A 89 -2.99 14.15 3.13
N SER A 90 -2.18 13.21 3.62
CA SER A 90 -2.36 12.57 4.93
C SER A 90 -2.31 13.58 6.08
N LEU A 91 -1.40 14.55 6.03
CA LEU A 91 -1.32 15.63 7.01
C LEU A 91 -2.54 16.54 6.97
N ILE A 92 -3.00 16.95 5.78
CA ILE A 92 -4.22 17.77 5.64
C ILE A 92 -5.42 17.02 6.21
N TYR A 93 -5.60 15.76 5.84
CA TYR A 93 -6.74 14.95 6.29
C TYR A 93 -6.68 14.56 7.77
N SER A 94 -5.51 14.58 8.41
CA SER A 94 -5.39 14.34 9.85
C SER A 94 -5.52 15.63 10.67
N ILE A 95 -4.97 16.75 10.20
CA ILE A 95 -4.93 18.01 10.94
C ILE A 95 -6.26 18.76 10.82
N VAL A 96 -6.83 18.87 9.61
CA VAL A 96 -8.01 19.71 9.38
C VAL A 96 -9.21 19.28 10.25
N PRO A 97 -9.57 17.99 10.36
CA PRO A 97 -10.67 17.58 11.23
C PRO A 97 -10.41 17.89 12.70
N VAL A 98 -9.18 17.71 13.17
CA VAL A 98 -8.79 18.02 14.55
C VAL A 98 -8.96 19.53 14.82
N VAL A 99 -8.56 20.38 13.88
CA VAL A 99 -8.69 21.84 14.01
C VAL A 99 -10.15 22.29 13.92
N VAL A 100 -10.95 21.72 13.00
CA VAL A 100 -12.34 22.12 12.75
C VAL A 100 -13.31 21.60 13.81
N ILE A 101 -13.08 20.40 14.35
CA ILE A 101 -13.95 19.78 15.37
C ILE A 101 -13.49 20.13 16.79
N GLY A 102 -12.18 20.27 17.00
CA GLY A 102 -11.58 20.50 18.33
C GLY A 102 -11.37 21.97 18.70
N GLY A 103 -11.52 22.91 17.76
CA GLY A 103 -11.55 24.35 18.00
C GLY A 103 -12.97 24.90 18.02
#